data_AF-A0A2X2YMC6-F1
#
_entry.id   AF-A0A2X2YMC6-F1
#
_cell.length_a   1.000
_cell.length_b   1.000
_cell.length_c   1.000
_cell.angle_alpha   90.00
_cell.angle_beta   90.00
_cell.angle_gamma   90.00
#
_symmetry.space_group_name_H-M   'P 1'
#
loop_
_entity.id
_entity.type
_entity.pdbx_description
1 polymer ?
#
loop_
_entity_poly.entity_id
_entity_poly.type
_entity_poly.pdbx_seq_one_letter_code
_entity_poly.pdbx_strand_id
1 'polypeptide(L)'
;MNIANRADWWEEMCSPQAKALWAKSGDERAHLSLPQHLIDAACVAQWLWDNWVCDVLKATLARLWCLNESEVRTLYCFYAGTHDVGKATVTFQRQIENRPDAAWLLPPLEQAGLSLDWPRGEGSNVSFPHGTASGLLLRKWLEEQGICKFLRVVLSAVPDAHHGFTSNPMTLRLREDGIKKRETQFDTIAFQLLDGMAEITAIAPVLERLQDSGEVPTAPALQLMTGMVVMADWIASNEDAFPYEPVLPQVERVSRAMDYIQLPAPWRPQDISDDLPELFRKTFAWGTDITLRPVQRAAVEAAMDAPDPTLMIIEAPTGEGKTEAGLAAAHVLGEKFGSLPELVYVAVRDTRSVSLVNAFEEPVACERGSRVQAAVEVLANEETAIEDAYGMKPLAAFVVDPKDYAAKLEDIAHKVTVPELTSLIVEVLASQEVA
;
A
#
# COMPACT_ATOMS: atom_id res chain seq x y z
N MET A 1 -1.94 -21.45 6.61
CA MET A 1 -0.62 -22.08 6.74
C MET A 1 0.39 -21.01 7.15
N ASN A 2 1.27 -21.29 8.12
CA ASN A 2 2.31 -20.36 8.56
C ASN A 2 3.57 -20.59 7.69
N ILE A 3 4.03 -19.56 6.97
CA ILE A 3 5.15 -19.65 6.02
C ILE A 3 6.48 -19.79 6.75
N ALA A 4 6.66 -19.10 7.89
CA ALA A 4 7.88 -19.16 8.68
C ALA A 4 8.16 -20.58 9.21
N ASN A 5 7.11 -21.37 9.48
CA ASN A 5 7.25 -22.78 9.87
C ASN A 5 7.72 -23.70 8.72
N ARG A 6 7.73 -23.22 7.47
CA ARG A 6 8.24 -23.95 6.30
C ARG A 6 9.59 -23.43 5.82
N ALA A 7 10.23 -22.53 6.57
CA ALA A 7 11.48 -21.91 6.18
C ALA A 7 12.63 -22.93 6.09
N ASP A 8 12.69 -23.91 6.99
CA ASP A 8 13.71 -24.98 6.94
C ASP A 8 13.58 -25.78 5.64
N TRP A 9 12.35 -26.13 5.24
CA TRP A 9 12.09 -26.81 3.96
C TRP A 9 12.48 -25.93 2.75
N TRP A 10 12.16 -24.62 2.80
CA TRP A 10 12.56 -23.66 1.77
C TRP A 10 14.08 -23.62 1.63
N GLU A 11 14.79 -23.53 2.75
CA GLU A 11 16.25 -23.52 2.79
C GLU A 11 16.85 -24.82 2.23
N GLU A 12 16.29 -25.98 2.57
CA GLU A 12 16.73 -27.29 2.05
C GLU A 12 16.55 -27.42 0.53
N MET A 13 15.47 -26.84 -0.01
CA MET A 13 15.16 -26.89 -1.43
C MET A 13 16.01 -25.88 -2.24
N CYS A 14 16.54 -24.82 -1.63
CA CYS A 14 17.48 -23.91 -2.28
C CYS A 14 18.83 -24.58 -2.57
N SER A 15 19.22 -24.62 -3.86
CA SER A 15 20.52 -25.14 -4.28
C SER A 15 21.69 -24.32 -3.70
N PRO A 16 22.91 -24.89 -3.60
CA PRO A 16 24.10 -24.12 -3.24
C PRO A 16 24.30 -22.90 -4.13
N GLN A 17 23.96 -23.00 -5.41
CA GLN A 17 24.00 -21.90 -6.36
C GLN A 17 22.99 -20.80 -6.02
N ALA A 18 21.77 -21.15 -5.64
CA ALA A 18 20.77 -20.19 -5.18
C ALA A 18 21.22 -19.47 -3.91
N LYS A 19 21.80 -20.20 -2.95
CA LYS A 19 22.33 -19.64 -1.69
C LYS A 19 23.53 -18.71 -1.90
N ALA A 20 24.28 -18.88 -2.99
CA ALA A 20 25.39 -18.00 -3.33
C ALA A 20 24.94 -16.64 -3.91
N LEU A 21 23.70 -16.52 -4.40
CA LEU A 21 23.18 -15.25 -4.92
C LEU A 21 22.97 -14.25 -3.78
N TRP A 22 23.45 -13.02 -3.95
CA TRP A 22 23.21 -11.96 -2.99
C TRP A 22 21.95 -11.16 -3.35
N ALA A 23 21.24 -10.66 -2.33
CA ALA A 23 20.16 -9.68 -2.49
C ALA A 23 20.45 -8.33 -1.84
N LYS A 24 21.19 -8.34 -0.72
CA LYS A 24 21.68 -7.14 -0.03
C LYS A 24 23.18 -7.28 0.16
N SER A 25 23.95 -6.27 -0.27
CA SER A 25 25.41 -6.38 -0.34
C SER A 25 26.10 -6.28 1.02
N GLY A 26 25.49 -5.57 1.99
CA GLY A 26 26.05 -5.35 3.32
C GLY A 26 27.52 -4.93 3.30
N ASP A 27 28.33 -5.59 4.13
CA ASP A 27 29.79 -5.47 4.19
C ASP A 27 30.46 -6.87 4.25
N GLU A 28 31.79 -6.93 4.26
CA GLU A 28 32.53 -8.20 4.33
C GLU A 28 32.18 -9.10 5.52
N ARG A 29 31.52 -8.56 6.56
CA ARG A 29 31.14 -9.31 7.77
C ARG A 29 29.75 -9.89 7.67
N ALA A 30 28.84 -9.25 6.95
CA ALA A 30 27.47 -9.73 6.81
C ALA A 30 26.83 -9.24 5.50
N HIS A 31 26.21 -10.17 4.77
CA HIS A 31 25.39 -9.90 3.60
C HIS A 31 24.14 -10.79 3.64
N LEU A 32 23.14 -10.46 2.84
CA LEU A 32 21.92 -11.26 2.78
C LEU A 32 21.82 -11.99 1.45
N SER A 33 21.70 -13.32 1.53
CA SER A 33 21.43 -14.15 0.35
C SER A 33 20.04 -13.85 -0.22
N LEU A 34 19.89 -14.02 -1.53
CA LEU A 34 18.61 -13.84 -2.20
C LEU A 34 17.50 -14.72 -1.62
N PRO A 35 17.70 -16.04 -1.42
CA PRO A 35 16.65 -16.88 -0.83
C PRO A 35 16.21 -16.43 0.57
N GLN A 36 17.13 -15.89 1.38
CA GLN A 36 16.78 -15.38 2.71
C GLN A 36 15.91 -14.11 2.63
N HIS A 37 16.26 -13.17 1.75
CA HIS A 37 15.44 -11.96 1.54
C HIS A 37 14.02 -12.31 1.06
N LEU A 38 13.90 -13.28 0.15
CA LEU A 38 12.61 -13.72 -0.37
C LEU A 38 11.72 -14.35 0.72
N ILE A 39 12.26 -15.20 1.60
CA ILE A 39 11.47 -15.78 2.71
C ILE A 39 11.15 -14.73 3.79
N ASP A 40 12.05 -13.79 4.05
CA ASP A 40 11.79 -12.64 4.95
C ASP A 40 10.58 -11.85 4.43
N ALA A 41 10.59 -11.45 3.15
CA ALA A 41 9.48 -10.71 2.54
C ALA A 41 8.14 -11.48 2.55
N ALA A 42 8.17 -12.78 2.26
CA ALA A 42 6.95 -13.62 2.31
C ALA A 42 6.37 -13.72 3.73
N CYS A 43 7.22 -13.87 4.75
CA CYS A 43 6.79 -13.94 6.14
C CYS A 43 6.26 -12.59 6.65
N VAL A 44 6.91 -11.48 6.25
CA VAL A 44 6.43 -10.13 6.56
C VAL A 44 5.07 -9.89 5.92
N ALA A 45 4.88 -10.24 4.65
CA ALA A 45 3.59 -10.13 3.98
C ALA A 45 2.49 -10.91 4.70
N GLN A 46 2.80 -12.13 5.14
CA GLN A 46 1.88 -12.92 5.97
C GLN A 46 1.54 -12.21 7.27
N TRP A 47 2.53 -11.69 8.00
CA TRP A 47 2.30 -10.97 9.25
C TRP A 47 1.45 -9.71 9.03
N LEU A 48 1.76 -8.93 7.99
CA LEU A 48 1.02 -7.72 7.63
C LEU A 48 -0.44 -8.03 7.34
N TRP A 49 -0.72 -9.07 6.54
CA TRP A 49 -2.09 -9.48 6.25
C TRP A 49 -2.86 -9.84 7.52
N ASP A 50 -2.22 -10.60 8.41
CA ASP A 50 -2.88 -11.13 9.61
C ASP A 50 -3.07 -10.06 10.70
N ASN A 51 -2.20 -9.04 10.78
CA ASN A 51 -2.14 -8.12 11.92
C ASN A 51 -2.30 -6.62 11.58
N TRP A 52 -2.07 -6.20 10.34
CA TRP A 52 -1.98 -4.78 9.96
C TRP A 52 -2.91 -4.35 8.81
N VAL A 53 -3.24 -5.25 7.89
CA VAL A 53 -4.20 -4.94 6.83
C VAL A 53 -5.62 -4.90 7.43
N CYS A 54 -6.32 -3.78 7.26
CA CYS A 54 -7.70 -3.64 7.73
C CYS A 54 -8.67 -4.51 6.92
N ASP A 55 -9.77 -4.93 7.55
CA ASP A 55 -10.71 -5.88 6.95
C ASP A 55 -11.39 -5.32 5.68
N VAL A 56 -11.56 -4.01 5.60
CA VAL A 56 -12.09 -3.35 4.39
C VAL A 56 -11.13 -3.47 3.21
N LEU A 57 -9.83 -3.35 3.43
CA LEU A 57 -8.84 -3.55 2.37
C LEU A 57 -8.80 -5.02 1.95
N LYS A 58 -8.91 -5.97 2.91
CA LYS A 58 -9.01 -7.40 2.60
C LYS A 58 -10.23 -7.70 1.72
N ALA A 59 -11.41 -7.20 2.11
CA ALA A 59 -12.66 -7.35 1.35
C ALA A 59 -12.58 -6.66 -0.03
N THR A 60 -11.98 -5.48 -0.10
CA THR A 60 -11.77 -4.76 -1.37
C THR A 60 -10.88 -5.57 -2.31
N LEU A 61 -9.77 -6.11 -1.83
CA LEU A 61 -8.88 -6.95 -2.63
C LEU A 61 -9.56 -8.27 -3.02
N ALA A 62 -10.27 -8.92 -2.12
CA ALA A 62 -11.05 -10.13 -2.41
C ALA A 62 -11.99 -9.91 -3.61
N ARG A 63 -12.75 -8.81 -3.59
CA ARG A 63 -13.62 -8.41 -4.71
C ARG A 63 -12.83 -8.11 -5.98
N LEU A 64 -11.76 -7.30 -5.89
CA LEU A 64 -10.98 -6.87 -7.06
C LEU A 64 -10.22 -8.01 -7.75
N TRP A 65 -9.83 -9.03 -7.00
CA TRP A 65 -9.13 -10.21 -7.48
C TRP A 65 -10.07 -11.38 -7.79
N CYS A 66 -11.37 -11.27 -7.48
CA CYS A 66 -12.34 -12.37 -7.59
C CYS A 66 -11.92 -13.62 -6.81
N LEU A 67 -11.38 -13.39 -5.62
CA LEU A 67 -10.85 -14.39 -4.70
C LEU A 67 -11.48 -14.19 -3.31
N ASN A 68 -11.48 -15.22 -2.47
CA ASN A 68 -11.75 -15.02 -1.05
C ASN A 68 -10.51 -14.45 -0.34
N GLU A 69 -10.68 -13.91 0.87
CA GLU A 69 -9.58 -13.27 1.62
C GLU A 69 -8.37 -14.19 1.85
N SER A 70 -8.61 -15.49 2.09
CA SER A 70 -7.52 -16.44 2.30
C SER A 70 -6.72 -16.71 1.02
N GLU A 71 -7.38 -16.71 -0.14
CA GLU A 71 -6.75 -16.83 -1.45
C GLU A 71 -5.98 -15.56 -1.81
N VAL A 72 -6.49 -14.37 -1.49
CA VAL A 72 -5.75 -13.09 -1.64
C VAL A 72 -4.52 -13.05 -0.76
N ARG A 73 -4.63 -13.50 0.51
CA ARG A 73 -3.48 -13.65 1.42
C ARG A 73 -2.39 -14.51 0.79
N THR A 74 -2.76 -15.66 0.23
CA THR A 74 -1.83 -16.56 -0.46
C THR A 74 -1.18 -15.88 -1.66
N LEU A 75 -1.97 -15.20 -2.50
CA LEU A 75 -1.46 -14.43 -3.63
C LEU A 75 -0.49 -13.33 -3.22
N TYR A 76 -0.81 -12.58 -2.16
CA TYR A 76 0.04 -11.54 -1.61
C TYR A 76 1.37 -12.09 -1.09
N CYS A 77 1.33 -13.17 -0.30
CA CYS A 77 2.53 -13.82 0.22
C CYS A 77 3.43 -14.34 -0.92
N PHE A 78 2.84 -14.92 -1.96
CA PHE A 78 3.58 -15.38 -3.14
C PHE A 78 4.23 -14.21 -3.89
N TYR A 79 3.51 -13.11 -4.14
CA TYR A 79 4.11 -11.94 -4.78
C TYR A 79 5.25 -11.35 -3.93
N ALA A 80 5.06 -11.20 -2.62
CA ALA A 80 6.13 -10.72 -1.75
C ALA A 80 7.33 -11.67 -1.74
N GLY A 81 7.12 -12.98 -1.72
CA GLY A 81 8.19 -13.98 -1.77
C GLY A 81 8.88 -14.14 -3.13
N THR A 82 8.40 -13.48 -4.18
CA THR A 82 8.94 -13.59 -5.54
C THR A 82 9.31 -12.24 -6.16
N HIS A 83 9.05 -11.12 -5.46
CA HIS A 83 9.22 -9.78 -6.00
C HIS A 83 10.63 -9.53 -6.54
N ASP A 84 11.63 -10.12 -5.89
CA ASP A 84 13.05 -9.94 -6.15
C ASP A 84 13.70 -11.10 -6.91
N VAL A 85 12.93 -12.05 -7.45
CA VAL A 85 13.50 -13.20 -8.19
C VAL A 85 14.38 -12.75 -9.37
N GLY A 86 14.14 -11.58 -9.94
CA GLY A 86 14.96 -10.93 -10.96
C GLY A 86 16.39 -10.58 -10.54
N LYS A 87 16.70 -10.66 -9.24
CA LYS A 87 18.08 -10.59 -8.75
C LYS A 87 18.89 -11.85 -9.11
N ALA A 88 18.22 -12.96 -9.44
CA ALA A 88 18.82 -14.11 -10.10
C ALA A 88 19.07 -13.85 -11.59
N THR A 89 19.80 -12.78 -11.89
CA THR A 89 20.29 -12.43 -13.23
C THR A 89 21.75 -12.02 -13.16
N VAL A 90 22.49 -12.23 -14.25
CA VAL A 90 23.92 -11.84 -14.30
C VAL A 90 24.06 -10.33 -14.15
N THR A 91 23.13 -9.57 -14.71
CA THR A 91 23.06 -8.10 -14.65
C THR A 91 22.95 -7.61 -13.23
N PHE A 92 22.09 -8.22 -12.40
CA PHE A 92 22.00 -7.84 -11.00
C PHE A 92 23.24 -8.27 -10.22
N GLN A 93 23.64 -9.54 -10.32
CA GLN A 93 24.77 -10.04 -9.52
C GLN A 93 26.10 -9.33 -9.83
N ARG A 94 26.30 -8.86 -11.07
CA ARG A 94 27.47 -8.07 -11.48
C ARG A 94 27.40 -6.58 -11.14
N GLN A 95 26.31 -6.05 -10.56
CA GLN A 95 26.25 -4.63 -10.18
C GLN A 95 27.38 -4.22 -9.22
N ILE A 96 27.92 -5.19 -8.47
CA ILE A 96 29.01 -4.98 -7.51
C ILE A 96 30.42 -5.13 -8.13
N GLU A 97 30.54 -5.42 -9.43
CA GLU A 97 31.83 -5.59 -10.12
C GLU A 97 32.72 -4.34 -10.06
N ASN A 98 32.12 -3.14 -10.09
CA ASN A 98 32.83 -1.87 -9.97
C ASN A 98 32.77 -1.26 -8.57
N ARG A 99 32.34 -2.03 -7.56
CA ARG A 99 32.25 -1.61 -6.16
C ARG A 99 33.33 -2.32 -5.32
N PRO A 100 34.47 -1.69 -5.04
CA PRO A 100 35.56 -2.32 -4.29
C PRO A 100 35.13 -2.83 -2.91
N ASP A 101 34.13 -2.21 -2.30
CA ASP A 101 33.55 -2.55 -1.00
C ASP A 101 32.61 -3.79 -1.03
N ALA A 102 32.20 -4.23 -2.22
CA ALA A 102 31.26 -5.34 -2.40
C ALA A 102 31.74 -6.41 -3.40
N ALA A 103 32.87 -6.21 -4.09
CA ALA A 103 33.42 -7.12 -5.09
C ALA A 103 33.70 -8.54 -4.55
N TRP A 104 33.86 -8.69 -3.24
CA TRP A 104 34.03 -9.96 -2.54
C TRP A 104 32.80 -10.88 -2.64
N LEU A 105 31.65 -10.37 -3.12
CA LEU A 105 30.45 -11.16 -3.41
C LEU A 105 30.49 -11.90 -4.76
N LEU A 106 31.46 -11.60 -5.65
CA LEU A 106 31.60 -12.34 -6.92
C LEU A 106 32.21 -13.74 -6.77
N PRO A 107 33.33 -13.93 -6.03
CA PRO A 107 33.95 -15.25 -5.91
C PRO A 107 33.03 -16.37 -5.42
N PRO A 108 32.11 -16.17 -4.45
CA PRO A 108 31.15 -17.20 -4.06
C PRO A 108 30.28 -17.73 -5.21
N LEU A 109 29.92 -16.87 -6.17
CA LEU A 109 29.14 -17.26 -7.35
C LEU A 109 29.93 -18.21 -8.25
N GLU A 110 31.18 -17.86 -8.55
CA GLU A 110 32.07 -18.66 -9.39
C GLU A 110 32.41 -20.00 -8.71
N GLN A 111 32.64 -19.99 -7.38
CA GLN A 111 32.89 -21.19 -6.58
C GLN A 111 31.68 -22.13 -6.55
N ALA A 112 30.45 -21.59 -6.58
CA ALA A 112 29.23 -22.39 -6.74
C ALA A 112 29.04 -22.93 -8.18
N GLY A 113 29.92 -22.55 -9.12
CA GLY A 113 29.91 -22.99 -10.51
C GLY A 113 29.03 -22.16 -11.43
N LEU A 114 28.75 -20.90 -11.08
CA LEU A 114 27.98 -19.97 -11.91
C LEU A 114 28.88 -19.20 -12.88
N SER A 115 28.55 -19.22 -14.17
CA SER A 115 29.20 -18.34 -15.15
C SER A 115 28.61 -16.94 -15.11
N LEU A 116 29.49 -15.92 -14.99
CA LEU A 116 29.14 -14.50 -15.07
C LEU A 116 29.25 -13.93 -16.49
N ASP A 117 29.40 -14.81 -17.50
CA ASP A 117 29.34 -14.40 -18.90
C ASP A 117 27.97 -13.80 -19.23
N TRP A 118 27.94 -12.76 -20.06
CA TRP A 118 26.70 -12.08 -20.41
C TRP A 118 25.77 -13.00 -21.22
N PRO A 119 24.63 -13.43 -20.67
CA PRO A 119 23.69 -14.24 -21.43
C PRO A 119 22.94 -13.36 -22.44
N ARG A 120 22.24 -14.01 -23.38
CA ARG A 120 21.38 -13.31 -24.33
C ARG A 120 20.38 -12.42 -23.58
N GLY A 121 20.24 -11.18 -24.04
CA GLY A 121 19.33 -10.19 -23.46
C GLY A 121 19.92 -9.37 -22.31
N GLU A 122 21.13 -9.70 -21.87
CA GLU A 122 21.89 -8.98 -20.85
C GLU A 122 23.21 -8.46 -21.40
N GLY A 123 23.85 -7.54 -20.69
CA GLY A 123 25.12 -6.95 -21.10
C GLY A 123 25.46 -5.69 -20.32
N SER A 124 26.75 -5.31 -20.31
CA SER A 124 27.23 -4.12 -19.60
C SER A 124 26.57 -2.80 -20.02
N ASN A 125 26.09 -2.71 -21.26
CA ASN A 125 25.37 -1.54 -21.81
C ASN A 125 23.85 -1.77 -21.93
N VAL A 126 23.33 -2.83 -21.32
CA VAL A 126 21.92 -3.22 -21.41
C VAL A 126 21.26 -2.95 -20.07
N SER A 127 20.47 -1.88 -19.98
CA SER A 127 19.64 -1.64 -18.79
C SER A 127 18.63 -2.77 -18.64
N PHE A 128 18.72 -3.50 -17.53
CA PHE A 128 17.81 -4.58 -17.17
C PHE A 128 17.56 -4.58 -15.66
N PRO A 129 16.67 -3.68 -15.18
CA PRO A 129 16.33 -3.59 -13.77
C PRO A 129 15.78 -4.91 -13.23
N HIS A 130 16.08 -5.23 -11.97
CA HIS A 130 15.65 -6.51 -11.40
C HIS A 130 14.13 -6.61 -11.25
N GLY A 131 13.39 -5.51 -11.04
CA GLY A 131 11.91 -5.53 -11.13
C GLY A 131 11.42 -6.02 -12.50
N THR A 132 11.95 -5.45 -13.59
CA THR A 132 11.67 -5.92 -14.96
C THR A 132 12.01 -7.39 -15.14
N ALA A 133 13.16 -7.81 -14.61
CA ALA A 133 13.58 -9.21 -14.66
C ALA A 133 12.63 -10.14 -13.89
N SER A 134 12.22 -9.76 -12.67
CA SER A 134 11.26 -10.50 -11.84
C SER A 134 9.94 -10.71 -12.57
N GLY A 135 9.39 -9.64 -13.16
CA GLY A 135 8.15 -9.72 -13.95
C GLY A 135 8.28 -10.66 -15.14
N LEU A 136 9.37 -10.58 -15.91
CA LEU A 136 9.56 -11.44 -17.08
C LEU A 136 9.85 -12.91 -16.73
N LEU A 137 10.62 -13.17 -15.67
CA LEU A 137 10.86 -14.52 -15.16
C LEU A 137 9.56 -15.14 -14.64
N LEU A 138 8.79 -14.41 -13.82
CA LEU A 138 7.49 -14.86 -13.36
C LEU A 138 6.53 -15.11 -14.54
N ARG A 139 6.53 -14.24 -15.55
CA ARG A 139 5.70 -14.43 -16.75
C ARG A 139 6.04 -15.73 -17.49
N LYS A 140 7.32 -16.06 -17.62
CA LYS A 140 7.79 -17.31 -18.25
C LYS A 140 7.43 -18.51 -17.38
N TRP A 141 7.60 -18.42 -16.07
CA TRP A 141 7.18 -19.47 -15.13
C TRP A 141 5.67 -19.72 -15.18
N LEU A 142 4.84 -18.66 -15.16
CA LEU A 142 3.38 -18.78 -15.30
C LEU A 142 2.96 -19.43 -16.62
N GLU A 143 3.72 -19.21 -17.71
CA GLU A 143 3.51 -19.92 -18.98
C GLU A 143 3.75 -21.43 -18.84
N GLU A 144 4.75 -21.85 -18.08
CA GLU A 144 5.03 -23.27 -17.80
C GLU A 144 3.99 -23.90 -16.85
N GLN A 145 3.39 -23.09 -15.97
CA GLN A 145 2.22 -23.49 -15.17
C GLN A 145 0.91 -23.56 -15.98
N GLY A 146 0.95 -23.33 -17.30
CA GLY A 146 -0.22 -23.41 -18.17
C GLY A 146 -1.16 -22.21 -18.07
N ILE A 147 -0.73 -21.10 -17.47
CA ILE A 147 -1.54 -19.90 -17.32
C ILE A 147 -1.70 -19.17 -18.66
N CYS A 148 -2.94 -18.81 -18.97
CA CYS A 148 -3.29 -18.17 -20.23
C CYS A 148 -2.55 -16.85 -20.44
N LYS A 149 -2.29 -16.52 -21.71
CA LYS A 149 -1.41 -15.40 -22.10
C LYS A 149 -1.82 -14.05 -21.49
N PHE A 150 -3.12 -13.77 -21.41
CA PHE A 150 -3.60 -12.49 -20.90
C PHE A 150 -3.41 -12.37 -19.38
N LEU A 151 -3.80 -13.42 -18.65
CA LEU A 151 -3.67 -13.46 -17.20
C LEU A 151 -2.20 -13.39 -16.77
N ARG A 152 -1.29 -14.17 -17.38
CA ARG A 152 0.13 -14.13 -17.02
C ARG A 152 0.80 -12.77 -17.25
N VAL A 153 0.34 -12.00 -18.25
CA VAL A 153 0.81 -10.62 -18.47
C VAL A 153 0.41 -9.73 -17.31
N VAL A 154 -0.85 -9.83 -16.87
CA VAL A 154 -1.40 -9.05 -15.75
C VAL A 154 -0.76 -9.43 -14.42
N LEU A 155 -0.63 -10.72 -14.12
CA LEU A 155 -0.01 -11.20 -12.88
C LEU A 155 1.47 -10.77 -12.77
N SER A 156 2.21 -10.82 -13.89
CA SER A 156 3.61 -10.39 -13.91
C SER A 156 3.84 -8.89 -13.69
N ALA A 157 2.79 -8.06 -13.79
CA ALA A 157 2.93 -6.62 -13.63
C ALA A 157 3.18 -6.20 -12.18
N VAL A 158 2.74 -6.99 -11.20
CA VAL A 158 2.93 -6.71 -9.76
C VAL A 158 4.42 -6.69 -9.39
N PRO A 159 5.20 -7.77 -9.61
CA PRO A 159 6.63 -7.76 -9.33
C PRO A 159 7.42 -6.87 -10.31
N ASP A 160 6.92 -6.58 -11.52
CA ASP A 160 7.55 -5.56 -12.38
C ASP A 160 7.49 -4.16 -11.75
N ALA A 161 6.40 -3.86 -11.04
CA ALA A 161 6.12 -2.55 -10.47
C ALA A 161 6.61 -2.34 -9.03
N HIS A 162 7.28 -3.31 -8.40
CA HIS A 162 7.59 -3.23 -6.97
C HIS A 162 8.59 -2.12 -6.57
N HIS A 163 9.18 -1.41 -7.55
CA HIS A 163 9.93 -0.16 -7.32
C HIS A 163 9.11 1.11 -7.58
N GLY A 164 7.77 1.00 -7.60
CA GLY A 164 6.82 2.10 -7.73
C GLY A 164 6.35 2.39 -9.16
N PHE A 165 6.93 1.76 -10.19
CA PHE A 165 6.56 1.99 -11.59
C PHE A 165 6.67 0.70 -12.41
N THR A 166 5.70 0.44 -13.29
CA THR A 166 5.78 -0.63 -14.29
C THR A 166 6.78 -0.28 -15.40
N SER A 167 7.42 -1.29 -15.98
CA SER A 167 8.29 -1.13 -17.14
C SER A 167 7.52 -0.60 -18.36
N ASN A 168 8.19 0.20 -19.19
CA ASN A 168 7.65 0.64 -20.47
C ASN A 168 7.33 -0.58 -21.36
N PRO A 169 6.11 -0.69 -21.95
CA PRO A 169 5.71 -1.87 -22.72
C PRO A 169 6.62 -2.22 -23.91
N MET A 170 7.22 -1.23 -24.57
CA MET A 170 8.16 -1.48 -25.68
C MET A 170 9.48 -2.07 -25.17
N THR A 171 10.03 -1.50 -24.10
CA THR A 171 11.24 -2.03 -23.44
C THR A 171 11.00 -3.45 -22.94
N LEU A 172 9.83 -3.69 -22.32
CA LEU A 172 9.44 -4.99 -21.81
C LEU A 172 9.40 -6.06 -22.91
N ARG A 173 8.79 -5.75 -24.08
CA ARG A 173 8.75 -6.66 -25.23
C ARG A 173 10.14 -7.01 -25.76
N LEU A 174 11.03 -6.01 -25.88
CA LEU A 174 12.41 -6.24 -26.33
C LEU A 174 13.19 -7.17 -25.38
N ARG A 175 12.95 -7.05 -24.07
CA ARG A 175 13.60 -7.88 -23.04
C ARG A 175 12.99 -9.28 -22.96
N GLU A 176 11.67 -9.40 -23.12
CA GLU A 176 10.94 -10.67 -23.13
C GLU A 176 11.50 -11.65 -24.18
N ASP A 177 11.83 -11.13 -25.37
CA ASP A 177 12.45 -11.91 -26.44
C ASP A 177 13.85 -12.45 -26.07
N GLY A 178 14.60 -11.73 -25.24
CA GLY A 178 15.89 -12.16 -24.71
C GLY A 178 15.74 -13.32 -23.74
N ILE A 179 14.82 -13.20 -22.78
CA ILE A 179 14.54 -14.24 -21.77
C ILE A 179 13.92 -15.51 -22.39
N LYS A 180 13.01 -15.37 -23.35
CA LYS A 180 12.37 -16.55 -23.98
C LYS A 180 13.34 -17.42 -24.77
N LYS A 181 14.40 -16.82 -25.31
CA LYS A 181 15.34 -17.49 -26.22
C LYS A 181 16.65 -17.86 -25.53
N ARG A 182 16.65 -17.94 -24.20
CA ARG A 182 17.80 -18.33 -23.39
C ARG A 182 17.38 -19.33 -22.31
N GLU A 183 18.35 -20.16 -21.97
CA GLU A 183 18.33 -21.03 -20.80
C GLU A 183 19.70 -20.88 -20.14
N THR A 184 19.70 -20.42 -18.89
CA THR A 184 20.91 -20.18 -18.11
C THR A 184 20.78 -20.85 -16.74
N GLN A 185 21.90 -21.06 -16.05
CA GLN A 185 21.87 -21.51 -14.65
C GLN A 185 21.10 -20.52 -13.77
N PHE A 186 21.18 -19.21 -14.07
CA PHE A 186 20.42 -18.17 -13.39
C PHE A 186 18.90 -18.31 -13.59
N ASP A 187 18.44 -18.58 -14.83
CA ASP A 187 17.02 -18.83 -15.07
C ASP A 187 16.54 -20.11 -14.37
N THR A 188 17.39 -21.15 -14.32
CA THR A 188 17.11 -22.41 -13.60
C THR A 188 16.94 -22.16 -12.10
N ILE A 189 17.81 -21.34 -11.51
CA ILE A 189 17.73 -20.94 -10.10
C ILE A 189 16.49 -20.09 -9.84
N ALA A 190 16.19 -19.12 -10.71
CA ALA A 190 14.99 -18.31 -10.59
C ALA A 190 13.73 -19.19 -10.58
N PHE A 191 13.67 -20.22 -11.41
CA PHE A 191 12.53 -21.13 -11.47
C PHE A 191 12.47 -22.05 -10.25
N GLN A 192 13.61 -22.55 -9.77
CA GLN A 192 13.69 -23.26 -8.50
C GLN A 192 13.11 -22.41 -7.35
N LEU A 193 13.47 -21.12 -7.28
CA LEU A 193 12.95 -20.20 -6.26
C LEU A 193 11.45 -19.95 -6.42
N LEU A 194 10.95 -19.82 -7.66
CA LEU A 194 9.52 -19.65 -7.93
C LEU A 194 8.72 -20.91 -7.56
N ASP A 195 9.18 -22.10 -7.93
CA ASP A 195 8.57 -23.38 -7.60
C ASP A 195 8.52 -23.59 -6.09
N GLY A 196 9.64 -23.31 -5.42
CA GLY A 196 9.72 -23.35 -3.97
C GLY A 196 8.75 -22.41 -3.27
N MET A 197 8.65 -21.17 -3.76
CA MET A 197 7.80 -20.16 -3.16
C MET A 197 6.32 -20.50 -3.43
N ALA A 198 6.03 -21.04 -4.62
CA ALA A 198 4.71 -21.55 -4.97
C ALA A 198 4.27 -22.69 -4.03
N GLU A 199 5.19 -23.60 -3.70
CA GLU A 199 4.95 -24.72 -2.79
C GLU A 199 4.72 -24.26 -1.34
N ILE A 200 5.56 -23.39 -0.78
CA ILE A 200 5.39 -22.93 0.61
C ILE A 200 4.18 -22.02 0.82
N THR A 201 3.79 -21.27 -0.22
CA THR A 201 2.60 -20.41 -0.18
C THR A 201 1.32 -21.14 -0.59
N ALA A 202 1.44 -22.30 -1.25
CA ALA A 202 0.34 -23.05 -1.85
C ALA A 202 -0.46 -22.22 -2.88
N ILE A 203 0.24 -21.54 -3.79
CA ILE A 203 -0.36 -20.62 -4.77
C ILE A 203 -1.13 -21.32 -5.90
N ALA A 204 -0.81 -22.58 -6.20
CA ALA A 204 -1.33 -23.27 -7.39
C ALA A 204 -2.88 -23.27 -7.50
N PRO A 205 -3.66 -23.61 -6.45
CA PRO A 205 -5.13 -23.55 -6.52
C PRO A 205 -5.68 -22.13 -6.74
N VAL A 206 -4.95 -21.10 -6.27
CA VAL A 206 -5.33 -19.69 -6.47
C VAL A 206 -5.13 -19.29 -7.93
N LEU A 207 -4.03 -19.73 -8.57
CA LEU A 207 -3.80 -19.49 -10.00
C LEU A 207 -4.85 -20.19 -10.86
N GLU A 208 -5.23 -21.42 -10.51
CA GLU A 208 -6.31 -22.16 -11.18
C GLU A 208 -7.63 -21.39 -11.05
N ARG A 209 -7.99 -20.93 -9.85
CA ARG A 209 -9.19 -20.12 -9.63
C ARG A 209 -9.20 -18.83 -10.44
N LEU A 210 -8.09 -18.09 -10.45
CA LEU A 210 -7.98 -16.86 -11.24
C LEU A 210 -8.19 -17.14 -12.73
N GLN A 211 -7.61 -18.23 -13.23
CA GLN A 211 -7.78 -18.65 -14.62
C GLN A 211 -9.23 -19.07 -14.93
N ASP A 212 -9.84 -19.89 -14.06
CA ASP A 212 -11.19 -20.42 -14.24
C ASP A 212 -12.28 -19.37 -14.11
N SER A 213 -12.03 -18.30 -13.34
CA SER A 213 -12.97 -17.18 -13.20
C SER A 213 -13.29 -16.53 -14.55
N GLY A 214 -12.35 -16.56 -15.50
CA GLY A 214 -12.44 -15.83 -16.77
C GLY A 214 -12.38 -14.30 -16.62
N GLU A 215 -12.35 -13.80 -15.38
CA GLU A 215 -12.19 -12.39 -15.06
C GLU A 215 -10.70 -12.05 -14.96
N VAL A 216 -10.38 -10.80 -15.28
CA VAL A 216 -8.99 -10.35 -15.31
C VAL A 216 -8.84 -9.23 -14.29
N PRO A 217 -7.85 -9.35 -13.38
CA PRO A 217 -7.59 -8.30 -12.39
C PRO A 217 -7.41 -6.95 -13.07
N THR A 218 -8.16 -5.95 -12.58
CA THR A 218 -8.13 -4.58 -13.09
C THR A 218 -6.96 -3.80 -12.48
N ALA A 219 -6.64 -2.62 -13.04
CA ALA A 219 -5.54 -1.79 -12.56
C ALA A 219 -5.59 -1.49 -11.03
N PRO A 220 -6.76 -1.21 -10.40
CA PRO A 220 -6.83 -1.04 -8.94
C PRO A 220 -6.37 -2.27 -8.15
N ALA A 221 -6.68 -3.49 -8.63
CA ALA A 221 -6.25 -4.73 -7.99
C ALA A 221 -4.72 -4.82 -7.95
N LEU A 222 -4.10 -4.52 -9.09
CA LEU A 222 -2.64 -4.51 -9.25
C LEU A 222 -1.98 -3.43 -8.39
N GLN A 223 -2.50 -2.19 -8.42
CA GLN A 223 -1.93 -1.06 -7.69
C GLN A 223 -1.92 -1.30 -6.17
N LEU A 224 -3.04 -1.76 -5.60
CA LEU A 224 -3.13 -2.06 -4.18
C LEU A 224 -2.20 -3.22 -3.81
N MET A 225 -2.18 -4.28 -4.62
CA MET A 225 -1.28 -5.42 -4.40
C MET A 225 0.20 -5.01 -4.47
N THR A 226 0.60 -4.19 -5.45
CA THR A 226 1.96 -3.65 -5.54
C THR A 226 2.30 -2.83 -4.32
N GLY A 227 1.41 -1.95 -3.83
CA GLY A 227 1.64 -1.18 -2.60
C GLY A 227 1.86 -2.07 -1.38
N MET A 228 1.11 -3.16 -1.24
CA MET A 228 1.33 -4.14 -0.17
C MET A 228 2.68 -4.88 -0.31
N VAL A 229 3.08 -5.24 -1.54
CA VAL A 229 4.37 -5.89 -1.79
C VAL A 229 5.53 -4.95 -1.47
N VAL A 230 5.43 -3.68 -1.83
CA VAL A 230 6.40 -2.63 -1.48
C VAL A 230 6.56 -2.53 0.04
N MET A 231 5.44 -2.50 0.78
CA MET A 231 5.48 -2.43 2.25
C MET A 231 6.20 -3.64 2.86
N ALA A 232 5.93 -4.84 2.34
CA ALA A 232 6.62 -6.06 2.81
C ALA A 232 8.12 -6.05 2.51
N ASP A 233 8.51 -5.62 1.30
CA ASP A 233 9.92 -5.51 0.92
C ASP A 233 10.66 -4.44 1.75
N TRP A 234 10.06 -3.27 1.97
CA TRP A 234 10.66 -2.21 2.79
C TRP A 234 10.93 -2.67 4.22
N ILE A 235 9.99 -3.41 4.81
CA ILE A 235 10.16 -3.98 6.16
C ILE A 235 11.25 -5.07 6.15
N ALA A 236 11.19 -6.02 5.22
CA ALA A 236 12.18 -7.09 5.11
C ALA A 236 13.59 -6.57 4.80
N SER A 237 13.68 -5.39 4.18
CA SER A 237 14.93 -4.70 3.85
C SER A 237 15.51 -3.86 4.99
N ASN A 238 14.81 -3.71 6.10
CA ASN A 238 15.29 -2.92 7.24
C ASN A 238 16.36 -3.72 8.00
N GLU A 239 17.63 -3.32 7.89
CA GLU A 239 18.77 -4.03 8.48
C GLU A 239 18.72 -4.09 10.01
N ASP A 240 18.10 -3.12 10.67
CA ASP A 240 17.94 -3.13 12.13
C ASP A 240 16.90 -4.18 12.56
N ALA A 241 15.83 -4.35 11.77
CA ALA A 241 14.77 -5.30 12.04
C ALA A 241 15.13 -6.73 11.55
N PHE A 242 15.79 -6.81 10.40
CA PHE A 242 16.24 -8.03 9.73
C PHE A 242 17.77 -8.02 9.55
N PRO A 243 18.57 -8.16 10.64
CA PRO A 243 20.02 -8.20 10.54
C PRO A 243 20.52 -9.29 9.60
N TYR A 244 21.60 -9.03 8.88
CA TYR A 244 22.16 -9.99 7.91
C TYR A 244 22.75 -11.23 8.59
N GLU A 245 23.45 -11.05 9.70
CA GLU A 245 23.97 -12.15 10.52
C GLU A 245 23.88 -11.84 12.03
N PRO A 246 23.72 -12.87 12.89
CA PRO A 246 23.40 -14.26 12.53
C PRO A 246 21.95 -14.36 12.04
N VAL A 247 21.70 -15.24 11.06
CA VAL A 247 20.34 -15.57 10.63
C VAL A 247 19.71 -16.49 11.69
N LEU A 248 18.74 -15.96 12.42
CA LEU A 248 17.95 -16.69 13.41
C LEU A 248 16.94 -17.63 12.73
N PRO A 249 16.39 -18.65 13.43
CA PRO A 249 15.26 -19.41 12.94
C PRO A 249 14.12 -18.47 12.49
N GLN A 250 13.51 -18.74 11.33
CA GLN A 250 12.66 -17.77 10.64
C GLN A 250 11.49 -17.25 11.50
N VAL A 251 10.89 -18.10 12.32
CA VAL A 251 9.80 -17.72 13.23
C VAL A 251 10.28 -16.68 14.25
N GLU A 252 11.45 -16.90 14.85
CA GLU A 252 12.05 -15.96 15.81
C GLU A 252 12.50 -14.67 15.13
N ARG A 253 13.09 -14.79 13.94
CA ARG A 253 13.53 -13.66 13.11
C ARG A 253 12.39 -12.69 12.83
N VAL A 254 11.26 -13.21 12.32
CA VAL A 254 10.09 -12.39 11.98
C VAL A 254 9.44 -11.81 13.25
N SER A 255 9.30 -12.60 14.32
CA SER A 255 8.73 -12.10 15.58
C SER A 255 9.54 -10.91 16.11
N ARG A 256 10.86 -11.05 16.22
CA ARG A 256 11.74 -9.98 16.70
C ARG A 256 11.71 -8.75 15.81
N ALA A 257 11.70 -8.95 14.49
CA ALA A 257 11.62 -7.85 13.54
C ALA A 257 10.34 -7.04 13.72
N MET A 258 9.18 -7.71 13.82
CA MET A 258 7.90 -7.00 13.98
C MET A 258 7.75 -6.37 15.37
N ASP A 259 8.31 -6.99 16.41
CA ASP A 259 8.40 -6.42 17.76
C ASP A 259 9.29 -5.17 17.81
N TYR A 260 10.34 -5.11 16.97
CA TYR A 260 11.19 -3.94 16.81
C TYR A 260 10.48 -2.81 16.06
N ILE A 261 9.77 -3.14 14.97
CA ILE A 261 9.10 -2.13 14.11
C ILE A 261 7.90 -1.51 14.82
N GLN A 262 7.16 -2.28 15.62
CA GLN A 262 5.99 -1.79 16.37
C GLN A 262 4.96 -1.09 15.48
N LEU A 263 4.58 -1.71 14.36
CA LEU A 263 3.52 -1.17 13.51
C LEU A 263 2.24 -0.96 14.33
N PRO A 264 1.62 0.23 14.27
CA PRO A 264 0.37 0.45 14.96
C PRO A 264 -0.71 -0.48 14.40
N ALA A 265 -1.55 -1.01 15.28
CA ALA A 265 -2.70 -1.80 14.87
C ALA A 265 -3.62 -0.97 13.96
N PRO A 266 -4.38 -1.62 13.06
CA PRO A 266 -5.43 -0.95 12.31
C PRO A 266 -6.35 -0.20 13.26
N TRP A 267 -6.76 1.02 12.87
CA TRP A 267 -7.78 1.73 13.62
C TRP A 267 -9.03 0.85 13.72
N ARG A 268 -9.51 0.65 14.94
CA ARG A 268 -10.77 -0.03 15.20
C ARG A 268 -11.78 1.03 15.63
N PRO A 269 -12.92 1.14 14.93
CA PRO A 269 -14.00 2.02 15.36
C PRO A 269 -14.45 1.62 16.77
N GLN A 270 -14.90 2.60 17.55
CA GLN A 270 -15.61 2.30 18.80
C GLN A 270 -17.07 1.96 18.48
N ASP A 271 -17.69 1.12 19.30
CA ASP A 271 -19.10 0.73 19.13
C ASP A 271 -20.00 1.97 18.99
N ILE A 272 -20.75 2.02 17.89
CA ILE A 272 -21.72 3.07 17.64
C ILE A 272 -23.04 2.71 18.33
N SER A 273 -23.48 3.59 19.23
CA SER A 273 -24.77 3.40 19.91
C SER A 273 -25.92 3.64 18.94
N ASP A 274 -26.92 2.74 18.96
CA ASP A 274 -28.22 2.94 18.30
C ASP A 274 -28.99 4.13 18.89
N ASP A 275 -28.64 4.58 20.10
CA ASP A 275 -29.14 5.83 20.68
C ASP A 275 -28.30 7.02 20.18
N LEU A 276 -28.76 7.69 19.11
CA LEU A 276 -28.05 8.83 18.52
C LEU A 276 -27.68 9.93 19.54
N PRO A 277 -28.57 10.38 20.44
CA PRO A 277 -28.19 11.25 21.56
C PRO A 277 -27.01 10.73 22.40
N GLU A 278 -26.90 9.43 22.66
CA GLU A 278 -25.75 8.84 23.35
C GLU A 278 -24.49 8.86 22.47
N LEU A 279 -24.62 8.53 21.17
CA LEU A 279 -23.52 8.62 20.21
C LEU A 279 -22.88 10.01 20.21
N PHE A 280 -23.69 11.07 20.12
CA PHE A 280 -23.18 12.45 20.14
C PHE A 280 -22.56 12.83 21.49
N ARG A 281 -23.18 12.43 22.60
CA ARG A 281 -22.61 12.66 23.93
C ARG A 281 -21.24 11.99 24.11
N LYS A 282 -21.07 10.76 23.63
CA LYS A 282 -19.78 10.06 23.66
C LYS A 282 -18.76 10.69 22.72
N THR A 283 -19.18 11.01 21.49
CA THR A 283 -18.27 11.52 20.44
C THR A 283 -17.76 12.93 20.76
N PHE A 284 -18.60 13.80 21.31
CA PHE A 284 -18.28 15.23 21.51
C PHE A 284 -18.24 15.64 22.99
N ALA A 285 -18.29 14.68 23.92
CA ALA A 285 -18.34 14.94 25.37
C ALA A 285 -19.47 15.89 25.79
N TRP A 286 -20.62 15.85 25.11
CA TRP A 286 -21.75 16.74 25.39
C TRP A 286 -22.42 16.41 26.73
N GLY A 287 -22.90 17.46 27.40
CA GLY A 287 -23.79 17.34 28.55
C GLY A 287 -25.18 16.83 28.17
N THR A 288 -25.97 16.43 29.16
CA THR A 288 -27.36 15.97 28.96
C THR A 288 -28.34 17.09 28.60
N ASP A 289 -27.89 18.34 28.73
CA ASP A 289 -28.60 19.57 28.40
C ASP A 289 -28.56 19.90 26.89
N ILE A 290 -27.66 19.27 26.13
CA ILE A 290 -27.53 19.49 24.69
C ILE A 290 -28.40 18.48 23.94
N THR A 291 -29.37 18.99 23.17
CA THR A 291 -30.26 18.18 22.35
C THR A 291 -29.77 18.04 20.92
N LEU A 292 -29.81 16.81 20.42
CA LEU A 292 -29.51 16.48 19.03
C LEU A 292 -30.40 17.24 18.05
N ARG A 293 -29.80 17.90 17.06
CA ARG A 293 -30.51 18.71 16.07
C ARG A 293 -31.01 17.87 14.88
N PRO A 294 -32.04 18.32 14.12
CA PRO A 294 -32.57 17.57 13.00
C PRO A 294 -31.54 17.22 11.92
N VAL A 295 -30.65 18.15 11.54
CA VAL A 295 -29.60 17.88 10.53
C VAL A 295 -28.60 16.82 10.98
N GLN A 296 -28.23 16.84 12.27
CA GLN A 296 -27.31 15.90 12.90
C GLN A 296 -27.89 14.49 12.91
N ARG A 297 -29.18 14.38 13.29
CA ARG A 297 -29.94 13.13 13.21
C ARG A 297 -29.99 12.59 11.78
N ALA A 298 -30.43 13.41 10.82
CA ALA A 298 -30.62 12.98 9.44
C ALA A 298 -29.29 12.51 8.80
N ALA A 299 -28.18 13.19 9.08
CA ALA A 299 -26.87 12.79 8.59
C ALA A 299 -26.43 11.43 9.13
N VAL A 300 -26.60 11.19 10.43
CA VAL A 300 -26.23 9.90 11.05
C VAL A 300 -27.13 8.76 10.60
N GLU A 301 -28.44 8.98 10.53
CA GLU A 301 -29.40 7.99 10.02
C GLU A 301 -29.06 7.61 8.57
N ALA A 302 -28.76 8.60 7.71
CA ALA A 302 -28.32 8.34 6.33
C ALA A 302 -26.98 7.58 6.27
N ALA A 303 -26.05 7.84 7.19
CA ALA A 303 -24.78 7.11 7.27
C ALA A 303 -24.99 5.66 7.72
N MET A 304 -25.89 5.43 8.69
CA MET A 304 -26.25 4.10 9.19
C MET A 304 -26.95 3.29 8.09
N ASP A 305 -27.81 3.92 7.29
CA ASP A 305 -28.54 3.28 6.20
C ASP A 305 -27.71 3.10 4.91
N ALA A 306 -26.51 3.69 4.83
CA ALA A 306 -25.68 3.63 3.63
C ALA A 306 -25.32 2.17 3.29
N PRO A 307 -25.65 1.64 2.08
CA PRO A 307 -25.40 0.24 1.75
C PRO A 307 -23.93 -0.04 1.40
N ASP A 308 -23.21 0.98 0.92
CA ASP A 308 -21.86 0.89 0.35
C ASP A 308 -21.04 2.14 0.74
N PRO A 309 -19.70 2.14 0.52
CA PRO A 309 -18.87 3.33 0.70
C PRO A 309 -19.48 4.57 0.01
N THR A 310 -19.71 5.64 0.77
CA THR A 310 -20.58 6.75 0.38
C THR A 310 -19.87 8.10 0.49
N LEU A 311 -20.09 8.97 -0.51
CA LEU A 311 -19.84 10.41 -0.39
C LEU A 311 -21.10 11.06 0.17
N MET A 312 -20.99 11.69 1.35
CA MET A 312 -22.10 12.39 2.00
C MET A 312 -21.93 13.90 1.90
N ILE A 313 -23.00 14.57 1.45
CA ILE A 313 -23.08 16.04 1.37
C ILE A 313 -24.19 16.50 2.31
N ILE A 314 -23.86 17.37 3.27
CA ILE A 314 -24.79 17.87 4.29
C ILE A 314 -25.05 19.36 4.06
N GLU A 315 -26.25 19.71 3.63
CA GLU A 315 -26.68 21.09 3.40
C GLU A 315 -27.67 21.54 4.48
N ALA A 316 -27.30 22.57 5.25
CA ALA A 316 -28.16 23.18 6.26
C ALA A 316 -27.73 24.63 6.56
N PRO A 317 -28.61 25.47 7.15
CA PRO A 317 -28.28 26.82 7.59
C PRO A 317 -27.07 26.90 8.55
N THR A 318 -26.51 28.10 8.72
CA THR A 318 -25.45 28.35 9.71
C THR A 318 -25.92 28.07 11.12
N GLY A 319 -24.98 27.63 11.97
CA GLY A 319 -25.26 27.39 13.37
C GLY A 319 -26.10 26.14 13.66
N GLU A 320 -26.54 25.38 12.64
CA GLU A 320 -27.34 24.14 12.81
C GLU A 320 -26.54 22.89 13.23
N GLY A 321 -25.23 23.04 13.45
CA GLY A 321 -24.38 21.92 13.89
C GLY A 321 -24.01 20.92 12.78
N LYS A 322 -23.75 21.43 11.57
CA LYS A 322 -23.29 20.63 10.42
C LYS A 322 -21.94 19.94 10.66
N THR A 323 -21.05 20.58 11.42
CA THR A 323 -19.73 20.04 11.74
C THR A 323 -19.86 18.75 12.53
N GLU A 324 -20.67 18.75 13.58
CA GLU A 324 -20.91 17.57 14.41
C GLU A 324 -21.71 16.52 13.65
N ALA A 325 -22.63 16.94 12.76
CA ALA A 325 -23.31 16.03 11.84
C ALA A 325 -22.31 15.27 10.94
N GLY A 326 -21.37 16.01 10.33
CA GLY A 326 -20.36 15.43 9.45
C GLY A 326 -19.38 14.52 10.17
N LEU A 327 -18.89 14.92 11.35
CA LEU A 327 -17.97 14.11 12.16
C LEU A 327 -18.65 12.84 12.69
N ALA A 328 -19.91 12.93 13.15
CA ALA A 328 -20.67 11.75 13.59
C ALA A 328 -20.98 10.81 12.42
N ALA A 329 -21.39 11.35 11.26
CA ALA A 329 -21.57 10.55 10.05
C ALA A 329 -20.27 9.89 9.59
N ALA A 330 -19.14 10.61 9.65
CA ALA A 330 -17.83 10.05 9.33
C ALA A 330 -17.41 8.94 10.31
N HIS A 331 -17.77 9.04 11.60
CA HIS A 331 -17.55 7.95 12.55
C HIS A 331 -18.34 6.70 12.14
N VAL A 332 -19.62 6.86 11.76
CA VAL A 332 -20.48 5.76 11.27
C VAL A 332 -19.97 5.13 9.98
N LEU A 333 -19.64 5.96 9.00
CA LEU A 333 -19.07 5.47 7.74
C LEU A 333 -17.70 4.83 7.97
N GLY A 334 -16.90 5.37 8.88
CA GLY A 334 -15.62 4.80 9.29
C GLY A 334 -15.78 3.44 9.96
N GLU A 335 -16.81 3.25 10.80
CA GLU A 335 -17.11 1.95 11.38
C GLU A 335 -17.55 0.93 10.32
N LYS A 336 -18.51 1.30 9.47
CA LYS A 336 -19.04 0.39 8.44
C LYS A 336 -18.03 0.07 7.35
N PHE A 337 -17.23 1.05 6.94
CA PHE A 337 -16.41 1.00 5.72
C PHE A 337 -14.92 1.29 5.94
N GLY A 338 -14.44 1.37 7.19
CA GLY A 338 -13.01 1.39 7.52
C GLY A 338 -12.19 2.53 6.91
N SER A 339 -12.83 3.67 6.62
CA SER A 339 -12.20 4.86 6.08
C SER A 339 -11.99 5.92 7.15
N LEU A 340 -10.75 6.39 7.32
CA LEU A 340 -10.47 7.67 7.97
C LEU A 340 -10.59 8.80 6.95
N PRO A 341 -10.99 10.01 7.34
CA PRO A 341 -10.99 11.16 6.44
C PRO A 341 -9.55 11.47 5.97
N GLU A 342 -9.36 11.60 4.66
CA GLU A 342 -8.06 11.94 4.05
C GLU A 342 -7.72 13.44 4.20
N LEU A 343 -8.72 14.29 4.44
CA LEU A 343 -8.57 15.70 4.79
C LEU A 343 -9.83 16.17 5.56
N VAL A 344 -9.65 17.00 6.58
CA VAL A 344 -10.75 17.71 7.25
C VAL A 344 -10.48 19.21 7.13
N TYR A 345 -11.37 19.93 6.44
CA TYR A 345 -11.33 21.40 6.34
C TYR A 345 -12.47 22.00 7.17
N VAL A 346 -12.14 22.95 8.04
CA VAL A 346 -13.11 23.64 8.90
C VAL A 346 -12.94 25.14 8.77
N ALA A 347 -13.94 25.84 8.25
CA ALA A 347 -13.99 27.30 8.22
C ALA A 347 -14.98 27.85 9.27
N VAL A 348 -14.48 28.65 10.20
CA VAL A 348 -15.27 29.41 11.18
C VAL A 348 -15.62 30.76 10.58
N ARG A 349 -16.92 31.08 10.54
CA ARG A 349 -17.45 32.27 9.85
C ARG A 349 -18.48 32.97 10.75
N ASP A 350 -18.44 34.29 10.78
CA ASP A 350 -19.51 35.17 11.30
C ASP A 350 -20.63 35.42 10.27
N THR A 351 -20.37 35.04 9.02
CA THR A 351 -21.30 35.09 7.89
C THR A 351 -21.96 33.73 7.63
N ARG A 352 -22.81 33.65 6.59
CA ARG A 352 -23.43 32.38 6.18
C ARG A 352 -22.35 31.34 5.82
N SER A 353 -22.67 30.06 6.01
CA SER A 353 -21.81 28.94 5.60
C SER A 353 -21.66 28.97 4.09
N VAL A 354 -20.44 28.73 3.63
CA VAL A 354 -20.11 28.53 2.22
C VAL A 354 -20.04 27.03 1.97
N SER A 355 -20.73 26.55 0.93
CA SER A 355 -20.62 25.17 0.47
C SER A 355 -19.52 25.11 -0.58
N LEU A 356 -18.51 24.25 -0.36
CA LEU A 356 -17.42 24.00 -1.30
C LEU A 356 -17.68 22.79 -2.18
N VAL A 357 -18.88 22.22 -2.12
CA VAL A 357 -19.28 21.05 -2.93
C VAL A 357 -19.21 21.35 -4.42
N ASN A 358 -19.41 22.61 -4.81
CA ASN A 358 -19.34 23.04 -6.19
C ASN A 358 -17.95 22.83 -6.82
N ALA A 359 -16.90 22.73 -5.99
CA ALA A 359 -15.56 22.29 -6.40
C ALA A 359 -15.60 20.92 -7.12
N PHE A 360 -16.63 20.11 -6.89
CA PHE A 360 -16.76 18.75 -7.39
C PHE A 360 -17.97 18.55 -8.31
N GLU A 361 -18.51 19.61 -8.92
CA GLU A 361 -19.56 19.49 -9.95
C GLU A 361 -19.08 18.63 -11.14
N GLU A 362 -17.80 18.76 -11.49
CA GLU A 362 -17.12 17.89 -12.45
C GLU A 362 -16.19 16.92 -11.71
N PRO A 363 -16.14 15.63 -12.10
CA PRO A 363 -15.23 14.68 -11.49
C PRO A 363 -13.77 15.13 -11.58
N VAL A 364 -13.09 15.18 -10.44
CA VAL A 364 -11.66 15.52 -10.38
C VAL A 364 -10.84 14.34 -10.93
N ALA A 365 -10.35 14.49 -12.15
CA ALA A 365 -9.46 13.53 -12.79
C ALA A 365 -8.00 13.79 -12.39
N CYS A 366 -7.25 12.72 -12.09
CA CYS A 366 -5.82 12.81 -11.79
C CYS A 366 -5.07 11.77 -12.64
N GLU A 367 -4.39 12.22 -13.69
CA GLU A 367 -3.60 11.34 -14.57
C GLU A 367 -2.23 10.98 -13.96
N ARG A 368 -1.69 11.86 -13.11
CA ARG A 368 -0.42 11.68 -12.36
C ARG A 368 -0.50 12.42 -11.02
N GLY A 369 -0.04 11.79 -9.94
CA GLY A 369 -0.01 12.36 -8.59
C GLY A 369 -1.07 11.77 -7.66
N SER A 370 -1.30 12.41 -6.52
CA SER A 370 -2.32 11.99 -5.55
C SER A 370 -3.70 12.51 -5.97
N ARG A 371 -4.68 11.61 -6.11
CA ARG A 371 -6.08 12.00 -6.33
C ARG A 371 -6.61 12.92 -5.23
N VAL A 372 -6.12 12.73 -4.00
CA VAL A 372 -6.52 13.53 -2.84
C VAL A 372 -5.94 14.93 -2.98
N GLN A 373 -4.67 15.06 -3.35
CA GLN A 373 -4.06 16.36 -3.61
C GLN A 373 -4.80 17.12 -4.72
N ALA A 374 -5.12 16.46 -5.83
CA ALA A 374 -5.92 17.09 -6.89
C ALA A 374 -7.30 17.56 -6.38
N ALA A 375 -7.99 16.75 -5.59
CA ALA A 375 -9.27 17.13 -4.99
C ALA A 375 -9.14 18.30 -4.01
N VAL A 376 -8.07 18.33 -3.21
CA VAL A 376 -7.76 19.39 -2.26
C VAL A 376 -7.44 20.70 -2.98
N GLU A 377 -6.70 20.66 -4.09
CA GLU A 377 -6.43 21.84 -4.89
C GLU A 377 -7.71 22.44 -5.49
N VAL A 378 -8.62 21.60 -5.99
CA VAL A 378 -9.88 22.07 -6.55
C VAL A 378 -10.78 22.66 -5.45
N LEU A 379 -10.82 22.05 -4.27
CA LEU A 379 -11.51 22.58 -3.09
C LEU A 379 -10.93 23.94 -2.64
N ALA A 380 -9.60 24.07 -2.60
CA ALA A 380 -8.93 25.31 -2.21
C ALA A 380 -9.20 26.44 -3.22
N ASN A 381 -9.21 26.12 -4.51
CA ASN A 381 -9.53 27.09 -5.56
C ASN A 381 -10.97 27.59 -5.45
N GLU A 382 -11.94 26.71 -5.14
CA GLU A 382 -13.33 27.09 -4.95
C GLU A 382 -13.50 28.05 -3.77
N GLU A 383 -12.88 27.75 -2.62
CA GLU A 383 -12.94 28.64 -1.45
C GLU A 383 -12.31 30.00 -1.76
N THR A 384 -11.13 30.01 -2.38
CA THR A 384 -10.44 31.25 -2.77
C THR A 384 -11.29 32.08 -3.74
N ALA A 385 -11.93 31.43 -4.72
CA ALA A 385 -12.80 32.11 -5.68
C ALA A 385 -14.01 32.76 -4.99
N ILE A 386 -14.58 32.11 -3.97
CA ILE A 386 -15.70 32.65 -3.20
C ILE A 386 -15.24 33.81 -2.30
N GLU A 387 -14.08 33.68 -1.66
CA GLU A 387 -13.48 34.77 -0.89
C GLU A 387 -13.22 36.01 -1.74
N ASP A 388 -12.59 35.84 -2.91
CA ASP A 388 -12.22 36.95 -3.81
C ASP A 388 -13.44 37.60 -4.46
N ALA A 389 -14.43 36.80 -4.87
CA ALA A 389 -15.61 37.31 -5.57
C ALA A 389 -16.60 38.02 -4.64
N TYR A 390 -16.80 37.48 -3.44
CA TYR A 390 -17.87 37.93 -2.53
C TYR A 390 -17.37 38.56 -1.24
N GLY A 391 -16.06 38.59 -1.00
CA GLY A 391 -15.47 39.07 0.25
C GLY A 391 -15.81 38.19 1.44
N MET A 392 -16.29 36.96 1.21
CA MET A 392 -16.71 36.03 2.25
C MET A 392 -15.49 35.31 2.83
N LYS A 393 -14.62 36.04 3.54
CA LYS A 393 -13.49 35.44 4.24
C LYS A 393 -13.92 34.83 5.58
N PRO A 394 -13.40 33.66 5.96
CA PRO A 394 -13.64 33.11 7.28
C PRO A 394 -12.91 33.90 8.37
N LEU A 395 -13.44 33.88 9.58
CA LEU A 395 -12.77 34.40 10.78
C LEU A 395 -11.49 33.61 11.07
N ALA A 396 -11.58 32.29 10.90
CA ALA A 396 -10.46 31.38 10.94
C ALA A 396 -10.83 30.15 10.10
N ALA A 397 -9.83 29.52 9.49
CA ALA A 397 -10.00 28.23 8.86
C ALA A 397 -8.88 27.30 9.31
N PHE A 398 -9.20 26.02 9.40
CA PHE A 398 -8.33 24.98 9.91
C PHE A 398 -8.33 23.79 8.97
N VAL A 399 -7.19 23.12 8.84
CA VAL A 399 -7.07 21.91 8.04
C VAL A 399 -6.36 20.81 8.83
N VAL A 400 -7.01 19.64 8.95
CA VAL A 400 -6.37 18.40 9.38
C VAL A 400 -6.00 17.63 8.12
N ASP A 401 -4.71 17.50 7.89
CA ASP A 401 -4.18 16.84 6.72
C ASP A 401 -3.02 15.92 7.10
N PRO A 402 -3.29 14.61 7.25
CA PRO A 402 -2.32 13.64 7.73
C PRO A 402 -1.18 13.37 6.73
N LYS A 403 -1.31 13.80 5.47
CA LYS A 403 -0.40 13.41 4.38
C LYS A 403 0.16 14.61 3.58
N ASP A 404 0.00 15.82 4.11
CA ASP A 404 0.57 17.06 3.55
C ASP A 404 0.10 17.39 2.12
N TYR A 405 -1.13 17.02 1.79
CA TYR A 405 -1.82 17.41 0.57
C TYR A 405 -2.27 18.88 0.56
N ALA A 406 -2.25 19.56 1.70
CA ALA A 406 -2.83 20.86 1.97
C ALA A 406 -1.94 22.06 1.62
N ALA A 407 -0.84 21.90 0.88
CA ALA A 407 0.06 23.01 0.55
C ALA A 407 -0.66 24.24 -0.06
N LYS A 408 -1.73 24.04 -0.84
CA LYS A 408 -2.57 25.14 -1.35
C LYS A 408 -3.63 25.65 -0.37
N LEU A 409 -3.96 24.86 0.65
CA LEU A 409 -4.84 25.28 1.75
C LEU A 409 -4.07 26.09 2.81
N GLU A 410 -2.74 26.01 2.89
CA GLU A 410 -1.96 26.75 3.89
C GLU A 410 -2.15 28.28 3.81
N ASP A 411 -2.39 28.80 2.60
CA ASP A 411 -2.66 30.22 2.38
C ASP A 411 -4.05 30.66 2.89
N ILE A 412 -4.97 29.71 3.06
CA ILE A 412 -6.37 29.97 3.43
C ILE A 412 -6.84 29.21 4.68
N ALA A 413 -5.99 28.39 5.31
CA ALA A 413 -6.31 27.54 6.44
C ALA A 413 -5.08 27.19 7.28
N HIS A 414 -5.21 27.26 8.61
CA HIS A 414 -4.17 26.85 9.54
C HIS A 414 -4.13 25.33 9.70
N LYS A 415 -2.99 24.71 9.44
CA LYS A 415 -2.81 23.27 9.61
C LYS A 415 -2.80 22.90 11.10
N VAL A 416 -3.65 21.94 11.49
CA VAL A 416 -3.81 21.49 12.88
C VAL A 416 -3.94 19.97 12.96
N THR A 417 -3.72 19.42 14.14
CA THR A 417 -4.12 18.05 14.46
C THR A 417 -5.56 17.99 14.96
N VAL A 418 -6.21 16.81 14.90
CA VAL A 418 -7.57 16.61 15.43
C VAL A 418 -7.69 17.03 16.92
N PRO A 419 -6.73 16.71 17.83
CA PRO A 419 -6.78 17.17 19.21
C PRO A 419 -6.73 18.69 19.39
N GLU A 420 -5.98 19.39 18.53
CA GLU A 420 -5.82 20.85 18.61
C GLU A 420 -7.04 21.60 18.07
N LEU A 421 -7.68 21.04 17.03
CA LEU A 421 -8.78 21.67 16.28
C LEU A 421 -9.89 22.19 17.20
N THR A 422 -10.31 21.39 18.18
CA THR A 422 -11.43 21.75 19.07
C THR A 422 -11.08 22.97 19.93
N SER A 423 -9.90 22.97 20.55
CA SER A 423 -9.45 24.07 21.41
C SER A 423 -9.30 25.37 20.63
N LEU A 424 -8.74 25.31 19.43
CA LEU A 424 -8.56 26.48 18.56
C LEU A 424 -9.89 27.04 18.05
N ILE A 425 -10.86 26.20 17.72
CA ILE A 425 -12.21 26.65 17.37
C ILE A 425 -12.85 27.39 18.56
N VAL A 426 -12.73 26.84 19.78
CA VAL A 426 -13.28 27.50 20.99
C VAL A 426 -12.65 28.87 21.22
N GLU A 427 -11.33 29.01 21.03
CA GLU A 427 -10.64 30.31 21.16
C GLU A 427 -11.17 31.34 20.15
N VAL A 428 -11.32 30.94 18.88
CA VAL A 428 -11.87 31.82 17.83
C VAL A 428 -13.29 32.25 18.18
N LEU A 429 -14.15 31.33 18.63
CA LEU A 429 -15.53 31.64 19.00
C LEU A 429 -15.61 32.55 20.24
N ALA A 430 -14.80 32.29 21.27
CA ALA A 430 -14.76 33.12 22.48
C ALA A 430 -14.28 34.55 22.19
N SER A 431 -13.39 34.73 21.21
CA SER A 431 -12.93 36.06 20.80
C SER A 431 -14.03 36.93 20.16
N GLN A 432 -15.11 36.30 19.67
CA GLN A 432 -16.26 36.99 19.07
C GLN A 432 -17.32 37.39 20.10
N GLU A 433 -17.40 36.74 21.26
CA GLU A 433 -18.35 37.12 22.33
C GLU A 433 -17.93 38.37 23.10
N VAL A 434 -16.69 38.84 22.90
CA VAL A 434 -16.09 40.00 23.59
C VAL A 434 -16.06 41.26 22.71
N ALA A 435 -16.37 41.14 21.41
CA ALA A 435 -16.46 42.24 20.45
C ALA A 435 -17.92 42.68 20.25
#